data_AF-A0A2V5UPR7-F1
#
_entry.id   AF-A0A2V5UPR7-F1
#
_cell.length_a   1.000
_cell.length_b   1.000
_cell.length_c   1.000
_cell.angle_alpha   90.00
_cell.angle_beta   90.00
_cell.angle_gamma   90.00
#
_symmetry.space_group_name_H-M   'P 1'
#
loop_
_entity.id
_entity.type
_entity.pdbx_description
1 polymer ?
#
loop_
_entity_poly.entity_id
_entity_poly.type
_entity_poly.pdbx_seq_one_letter_code
_entity_poly.pdbx_strand_id
1 'polypeptide(L)'
;MKWFQQNRWLGTFLILFGICVLFTGFLFYWTRGKWSDARQAFDKAAAERSRLQRLDPFPSDANYQKLKVILENYSAALDKLKAELKKEAVSETPLAPNEFQSRLRQAVIATLNRAHANNVKLPDKFELGFDEFTTAMPKTAVSPLLGQELSQIQMLINILVDAKVDSVTSLRRSPLLEERGASPVLAATPAPGRKGSPARGAKPVEPSATPPESAKSLE
;
A
#
# COMPACT_ATOMS: atom_id res chain seq x y z
N MET A 1 39.99 -49.82 57.38
CA MET A 1 38.74 -50.57 57.13
C MET A 1 39.09 -51.94 56.52
N LYS A 2 39.11 -53.03 57.30
CA LYS A 2 39.47 -54.38 56.78
C LYS A 2 38.28 -55.19 56.24
N TRP A 3 37.06 -54.69 56.37
CA TRP A 3 35.84 -55.36 55.93
C TRP A 3 35.79 -55.63 54.41
N PHE A 4 36.28 -54.68 53.60
CA PHE A 4 36.29 -54.81 52.13
C PHE A 4 37.26 -55.90 51.62
N GLN A 5 38.33 -56.17 52.38
CA GLN A 5 39.28 -57.25 52.12
C GLN A 5 38.71 -58.63 52.49
N GLN A 6 37.84 -58.69 53.50
CA GLN A 6 37.21 -59.92 53.98
C GLN A 6 36.05 -60.36 53.08
N ASN A 7 35.25 -59.41 52.58
CA ASN A 7 34.08 -59.66 51.74
C ASN A 7 34.25 -59.08 50.32
N ARG A 8 35.33 -59.48 49.62
CA ARG A 8 35.66 -58.98 48.27
C ARG A 8 34.52 -59.13 47.26
N TRP A 9 33.72 -60.19 47.36
CA TRP A 9 32.56 -60.44 46.48
C TRP A 9 31.47 -59.36 46.63
N LEU A 10 31.12 -59.02 47.87
CA LEU A 10 30.11 -57.99 48.17
C LEU A 10 30.58 -56.60 47.72
N GLY A 11 31.87 -56.31 47.90
CA GLY A 11 32.49 -55.07 47.45
C GLY A 11 32.42 -54.89 45.93
N THR A 12 32.77 -55.93 45.16
CA THR A 12 32.67 -55.90 43.68
C THR A 12 31.22 -55.76 43.21
N PHE A 13 30.27 -56.45 43.86
CA PHE A 13 28.85 -56.34 43.54
C PHE A 13 28.31 -54.92 43.76
N LEU A 14 28.64 -54.28 44.88
CA LEU A 14 28.23 -52.90 45.16
C LEU A 14 28.80 -51.89 44.17
N ILE A 15 30.05 -52.08 43.72
CA ILE A 15 30.66 -51.24 42.68
C ILE A 15 29.90 -51.43 41.36
N LEU A 16 29.67 -52.67 40.94
CA LEU A 16 28.96 -52.97 39.69
C LEU A 16 27.52 -52.44 39.72
N PHE A 17 26.83 -52.58 40.85
CA PHE A 17 25.50 -52.05 41.06
C PHE A 17 25.49 -50.52 41.00
N GLY A 18 26.46 -49.86 41.64
CA GLY A 18 26.63 -48.40 41.53
C GLY A 18 26.81 -47.94 40.09
N ILE A 19 27.63 -48.64 39.31
CA ILE A 19 27.82 -48.36 37.87
C ILE A 19 26.52 -48.57 37.10
N CYS A 20 25.78 -49.65 37.37
CA CYS A 20 24.50 -49.94 36.71
C CYS A 20 23.44 -48.86 36.98
N VAL A 21 23.34 -48.38 38.22
CA VAL A 21 22.42 -47.31 38.60
C VAL A 21 22.81 -46.00 37.92
N LEU A 22 24.10 -45.65 37.90
CA LEU A 22 24.59 -44.45 37.21
C LEU A 22 24.33 -44.52 35.70
N PHE A 23 24.58 -45.67 35.08
CA PHE A 23 24.32 -45.88 33.66
C PHE A 23 22.83 -45.76 33.34
N THR A 24 21.95 -46.35 34.16
CA THR A 24 20.50 -46.23 34.00
C THR A 24 20.03 -44.79 34.16
N GLY A 25 20.54 -44.07 35.16
CA GLY A 25 20.24 -42.65 35.36
C GLY A 25 20.68 -41.78 34.19
N PHE A 26 21.87 -42.06 33.63
CA PHE A 26 22.37 -41.39 32.44
C PHE A 26 21.49 -41.64 31.21
N LEU A 27 21.11 -42.89 30.94
CA LEU A 27 20.21 -43.23 29.84
C LEU A 27 18.83 -42.59 30.01
N PHE A 28 18.28 -42.57 31.23
CA PHE A 28 17.00 -41.92 31.50
C PHE A 28 17.05 -40.42 31.25
N TYR A 29 18.12 -39.75 31.69
CA TYR A 29 18.33 -38.33 31.40
C TYR A 29 18.44 -38.06 29.89
N TRP A 30 19.22 -38.87 29.18
CA TRP A 30 19.43 -38.71 27.74
C TRP A 30 18.15 -38.96 26.92
N THR A 31 17.38 -40.00 27.27
CA THR A 31 16.11 -40.33 26.60
C THR A 31 15.02 -39.33 26.91
N ARG A 32 14.99 -38.77 28.13
CA ARG A 32 14.03 -37.75 28.53
C ARG A 32 14.14 -36.49 27.67
N GLY A 33 15.36 -36.04 27.34
CA GLY A 33 15.58 -34.89 26.45
C GLY A 33 15.03 -35.13 25.03
N LYS A 34 15.33 -36.29 24.44
CA LYS A 34 14.78 -36.66 23.12
C LYS A 34 13.27 -36.75 23.12
N TRP A 35 12.68 -37.27 24.20
CA TRP A 35 11.23 -37.39 24.33
C TRP A 35 10.56 -36.01 24.50
N SER A 36 11.14 -35.10 25.28
CA SER A 36 10.62 -33.73 25.39
C SER A 36 10.68 -32.98 24.07
N ASP A 37 11.75 -33.15 23.30
CA ASP A 37 11.90 -32.49 21.99
C ASP A 37 10.88 -33.02 20.99
N ALA A 38 10.71 -34.35 20.91
CA ALA A 38 9.71 -34.98 20.05
C ALA A 38 8.28 -34.58 20.47
N ARG A 39 8.02 -34.50 21.77
CA ARG A 39 6.72 -34.07 22.29
C ARG A 39 6.43 -32.61 21.94
N GLN A 40 7.42 -31.74 22.10
CA GLN A 40 7.29 -30.32 21.74
C GLN A 40 7.05 -30.14 20.24
N ALA A 41 7.74 -30.90 19.38
CA ALA A 41 7.52 -30.85 17.94
C ALA A 41 6.10 -31.29 17.55
N PHE A 42 5.59 -32.35 18.19
CA PHE A 42 4.22 -32.81 18.00
C PHE A 42 3.20 -31.75 18.43
N ASP A 43 3.36 -31.19 19.64
CA ASP A 43 2.43 -30.19 20.16
C ASP A 43 2.44 -28.91 19.30
N LYS A 44 3.61 -28.51 18.77
CA LYS A 44 3.73 -27.42 17.78
C LYS A 44 2.98 -27.72 16.48
N ALA A 45 3.15 -28.91 15.92
CA ALA A 45 2.46 -29.31 14.69
C ALA A 45 0.94 -29.42 14.88
N ALA A 46 0.49 -29.91 16.03
CA ALA A 46 -0.92 -29.96 16.39
C ALA A 46 -1.52 -28.55 16.55
N ALA A 47 -0.80 -27.65 17.21
CA ALA A 47 -1.21 -26.25 17.35
C ALA A 47 -1.30 -25.54 15.99
N GLU A 48 -0.32 -25.76 15.10
CA GLU A 48 -0.33 -25.18 13.76
C GLU A 48 -1.49 -25.74 12.92
N ARG A 49 -1.78 -27.04 13.01
CA ARG A 49 -2.96 -27.64 12.38
C ARG A 49 -4.25 -27.00 12.89
N SER A 50 -4.40 -26.83 14.20
CA SER A 50 -5.58 -26.17 14.78
C SER A 50 -5.68 -24.69 14.38
N ARG A 51 -4.55 -23.99 14.22
CA ARG A 51 -4.49 -22.63 13.70
C ARG A 51 -4.99 -22.57 12.25
N LEU A 52 -4.46 -23.45 11.39
CA LEU A 52 -4.86 -23.56 9.99
C LEU A 52 -6.35 -23.92 9.88
N GLN A 53 -6.86 -24.82 10.72
CA GLN A 53 -8.28 -25.20 10.78
C GLN A 53 -9.23 -24.06 11.17
N ARG A 54 -8.74 -23.06 11.90
CA ARG A 54 -9.53 -21.91 12.34
C ARG A 54 -9.44 -20.72 11.38
N LEU A 55 -8.54 -20.75 10.40
CA LEU A 55 -8.48 -19.72 9.36
C LEU A 55 -9.67 -19.88 8.42
N ASP A 56 -10.34 -18.76 8.14
CA ASP A 56 -11.40 -18.65 7.15
C ASP A 56 -10.90 -17.77 5.99
N PRO A 57 -10.80 -18.28 4.75
CA PRO A 57 -11.08 -19.65 4.32
C PRO A 57 -10.00 -20.66 4.74
N PHE A 58 -10.42 -21.87 5.12
CA PHE A 58 -9.53 -22.98 5.47
C PHE A 58 -8.61 -23.33 4.28
N PRO A 59 -7.29 -23.46 4.45
CA PRO A 59 -6.38 -23.90 3.39
C PRO A 59 -6.64 -25.38 3.06
N SER A 60 -7.60 -25.60 2.17
CA SER A 60 -7.90 -26.89 1.55
C SER A 60 -7.67 -26.80 0.05
N ASP A 61 -7.40 -27.95 -0.58
CA ASP A 61 -7.26 -28.02 -2.04
C ASP A 61 -8.49 -27.47 -2.75
N ALA A 62 -9.69 -27.70 -2.21
CA ALA A 62 -10.93 -27.15 -2.75
C ALA A 62 -10.96 -25.60 -2.73
N ASN A 63 -10.55 -24.97 -1.63
CA ASN A 63 -10.49 -23.51 -1.55
C ASN A 63 -9.35 -22.93 -2.39
N TYR A 64 -8.22 -23.64 -2.49
CA TYR A 64 -7.14 -23.26 -3.39
C TYR A 64 -7.57 -23.26 -4.85
N GLN A 65 -8.29 -24.31 -5.31
CA GLN A 65 -8.82 -24.35 -6.67
C GLN A 65 -9.83 -23.23 -6.93
N LYS A 66 -10.72 -22.95 -5.96
CA LYS A 66 -11.64 -21.79 -6.07
C LYS A 66 -10.87 -20.48 -6.22
N LEU A 67 -9.84 -20.25 -5.39
CA LEU A 67 -9.02 -19.04 -5.47
C LEU A 67 -8.28 -18.95 -6.81
N LYS A 68 -7.76 -20.07 -7.31
CA LYS A 68 -7.10 -20.14 -8.60
C LYS A 68 -8.04 -19.74 -9.75
N VAL A 69 -9.25 -20.28 -9.76
CA VAL A 69 -10.28 -19.93 -10.76
C VAL A 69 -10.64 -18.45 -10.68
N ILE A 70 -10.80 -17.90 -9.47
CA ILE A 70 -11.06 -16.47 -9.28
C ILE A 70 -9.89 -15.64 -9.84
N LEU A 71 -8.64 -16.04 -9.56
CA LEU A 71 -7.46 -15.33 -10.02
C LEU A 71 -7.29 -15.38 -11.55
N GLU A 72 -7.54 -16.54 -12.16
CA GLU A 72 -7.53 -16.71 -13.61
C GLU A 72 -8.60 -15.82 -14.28
N ASN A 73 -9.85 -15.85 -13.77
CA ASN A 73 -10.93 -14.99 -14.27
C ASN A 73 -10.60 -13.50 -14.13
N TYR A 74 -10.03 -13.12 -12.99
CA TYR A 74 -9.59 -11.74 -12.74
C TYR A 74 -8.48 -11.30 -13.69
N SER A 75 -7.47 -12.16 -13.91
CA SER A 75 -6.37 -11.87 -14.85
C SER A 75 -6.85 -11.69 -16.29
N ALA A 76 -7.79 -12.54 -16.73
CA ALA A 76 -8.39 -12.42 -18.06
C ALA A 76 -9.20 -11.12 -18.22
N ALA A 77 -9.95 -10.73 -17.17
CA ALA A 77 -10.66 -9.46 -17.16
C ALA A 77 -9.70 -8.26 -17.24
N LEU A 78 -8.56 -8.30 -16.53
CA LEU A 78 -7.54 -7.27 -16.61
C LEU A 78 -6.86 -7.20 -17.98
N ASP A 79 -6.56 -8.33 -18.60
CA ASP A 79 -5.97 -8.34 -19.94
C ASP A 79 -6.95 -7.78 -20.99
N LYS A 80 -8.24 -8.07 -20.83
CA LYS A 80 -9.30 -7.46 -21.66
C LYS A 80 -9.37 -5.95 -21.46
N LEU A 81 -9.39 -5.47 -20.21
CA LEU A 81 -9.34 -4.04 -19.88
C LEU A 81 -8.11 -3.38 -20.51
N LYS A 82 -6.92 -4.01 -20.39
CA LYS A 82 -5.67 -3.50 -20.98
C LYS A 82 -5.75 -3.43 -22.50
N ALA A 83 -6.37 -4.42 -23.14
CA ALA A 83 -6.57 -4.43 -24.58
C ALA A 83 -7.56 -3.35 -25.04
N GLU A 84 -8.63 -3.11 -24.28
CA GLU A 84 -9.60 -2.05 -24.54
C GLU A 84 -8.98 -0.66 -24.33
N LEU A 85 -8.23 -0.43 -23.25
CA LEU A 85 -7.49 0.83 -23.03
C LEU A 85 -6.50 1.14 -24.17
N LYS A 86 -5.82 0.11 -24.70
CA LYS A 86 -4.90 0.31 -25.83
C LYS A 86 -5.62 0.75 -27.10
N LYS A 87 -6.86 0.32 -27.29
CA LYS A 87 -7.69 0.69 -28.46
C LYS A 87 -8.32 2.07 -28.27
N GLU A 88 -8.71 2.39 -27.05
CA GLU A 88 -9.32 3.65 -26.65
C GLU A 88 -8.33 4.61 -25.99
N ALA A 89 -7.04 4.59 -26.36
CA ALA A 89 -6.11 5.65 -25.94
C ALA A 89 -6.58 6.96 -26.60
N VAL A 90 -7.48 7.65 -25.88
CA VAL A 90 -8.38 8.68 -26.37
C VAL A 90 -7.60 9.86 -26.95
N SER A 91 -7.80 10.10 -28.25
CA SER A 91 -7.51 11.39 -28.87
C SER A 91 -8.33 12.48 -28.19
N GLU A 92 -7.66 13.57 -27.81
CA GLU A 92 -8.29 14.79 -27.27
C GLU A 92 -9.37 15.29 -28.24
N THR A 93 -10.63 14.95 -27.96
CA THR A 93 -11.75 15.52 -28.70
C THR A 93 -12.06 16.88 -28.07
N PRO A 94 -11.98 17.99 -28.82
CA PRO A 94 -12.33 19.30 -28.27
C PRO A 94 -13.76 19.26 -27.74
N LEU A 95 -13.92 19.45 -26.43
CA LEU A 95 -15.21 19.37 -25.76
C LEU A 95 -15.55 20.71 -25.14
N ALA A 96 -16.72 21.25 -25.48
CA ALA A 96 -17.21 22.47 -24.88
C ALA A 96 -17.75 22.22 -23.45
N PRO A 97 -17.68 23.20 -22.52
CA PRO A 97 -18.09 23.01 -21.12
C PRO A 97 -19.55 22.54 -20.92
N ASN A 98 -20.45 22.97 -21.80
CA ASN A 98 -21.87 22.58 -21.81
C ASN A 98 -22.08 21.12 -22.27
N GLU A 99 -21.26 20.66 -23.21
CA GLU A 99 -21.27 19.27 -23.67
C GLU A 99 -20.74 18.33 -22.60
N PHE A 100 -19.76 18.77 -21.81
CA PHE A 100 -19.25 18.01 -20.66
C PHE A 100 -20.35 17.70 -19.64
N GLN A 101 -21.13 18.70 -19.20
CA GLN A 101 -22.22 18.46 -18.24
C GLN A 101 -23.29 17.51 -18.78
N SER A 102 -23.61 17.62 -20.07
CA SER A 102 -24.58 16.74 -20.72
C SER A 102 -24.05 15.29 -20.77
N ARG A 103 -22.77 15.10 -21.13
CA ARG A 103 -22.10 13.80 -21.13
C ARG A 103 -21.98 13.20 -19.73
N LEU A 104 -21.68 14.01 -18.72
CA LEU A 104 -21.63 13.57 -17.32
C LEU A 104 -22.98 13.00 -16.87
N ARG A 105 -24.08 13.73 -17.12
CA ARG A 105 -25.43 13.23 -16.80
C ARG A 105 -25.76 11.93 -17.53
N GLN A 106 -25.44 11.86 -18.83
CA GLN A 106 -25.69 10.66 -19.62
C GLN A 106 -24.85 9.47 -19.13
N ALA A 107 -23.59 9.69 -18.80
CA ALA A 107 -22.68 8.67 -18.25
C ALA A 107 -23.19 8.15 -16.90
N VAL A 108 -23.60 9.04 -15.99
CA VAL A 108 -24.16 8.68 -14.68
C VAL A 108 -25.42 7.83 -14.84
N ILE A 109 -26.37 8.26 -15.68
CA ILE A 109 -27.60 7.51 -15.94
C ILE A 109 -27.29 6.13 -16.56
N ALA A 110 -26.38 6.08 -17.54
CA ALA A 110 -25.98 4.83 -18.17
C ALA A 110 -25.36 3.85 -17.17
N THR A 111 -24.47 4.33 -16.30
CA THR A 111 -23.84 3.50 -15.26
C THR A 111 -24.84 3.04 -14.21
N LEU A 112 -25.76 3.90 -13.75
CA LEU A 112 -26.81 3.52 -12.80
C LEU A 112 -27.73 2.44 -13.37
N ASN A 113 -28.16 2.59 -14.63
CA ASN A 113 -28.98 1.59 -15.31
C ASN A 113 -28.25 0.24 -15.44
N ARG A 114 -26.95 0.28 -15.77
CA ARG A 114 -26.12 -0.93 -15.89
C ARG A 114 -25.90 -1.62 -14.55
N ALA A 115 -25.71 -0.84 -13.48
CA ALA A 115 -25.56 -1.36 -12.12
C ALA A 115 -26.86 -2.02 -11.64
N HIS A 116 -28.00 -1.39 -11.90
CA HIS A 116 -29.31 -1.98 -11.60
C HIS A 116 -29.53 -3.29 -12.37
N ALA A 117 -29.19 -3.32 -13.67
CA ALA A 117 -29.30 -4.53 -14.49
C ALA A 117 -28.40 -5.69 -13.99
N ASN A 118 -27.22 -5.36 -13.46
CA ASN A 118 -26.27 -6.34 -12.92
C ASN A 118 -26.41 -6.59 -11.41
N ASN A 119 -27.43 -6.02 -10.74
CA ASN A 119 -27.65 -6.10 -9.28
C ASN A 119 -26.47 -5.60 -8.43
N VAL A 120 -25.72 -4.61 -8.92
CA VAL A 120 -24.59 -4.00 -8.21
C VAL A 120 -25.07 -2.81 -7.39
N LYS A 121 -24.77 -2.78 -6.09
CA LYS A 121 -25.13 -1.65 -5.22
C LYS A 121 -24.15 -0.49 -5.40
N LEU A 122 -24.65 0.66 -5.84
CA LEU A 122 -23.89 1.91 -5.93
C LEU A 122 -24.30 2.88 -4.80
N PRO A 123 -23.45 3.84 -4.41
CA PRO A 123 -23.79 4.86 -3.43
C PRO A 123 -24.92 5.79 -3.91
N ASP A 124 -25.73 6.31 -2.99
CA ASP A 124 -26.89 7.17 -3.33
C ASP A 124 -26.53 8.44 -4.12
N LYS A 125 -25.32 8.99 -3.90
CA LYS A 125 -24.77 10.15 -4.62
C LYS A 125 -23.60 9.75 -5.50
N PHE A 126 -23.87 8.95 -6.52
CA PHE A 126 -22.84 8.47 -7.43
C PHE A 126 -22.77 9.32 -8.72
N GLU A 127 -21.89 10.31 -8.72
CA GLU A 127 -21.67 11.23 -9.86
C GLU A 127 -20.31 10.97 -10.54
N LEU A 128 -19.83 9.73 -10.55
CA LEU A 128 -18.54 9.32 -11.14
C LEU A 128 -17.32 10.08 -10.60
N GLY A 129 -17.43 10.73 -9.43
CA GLY A 129 -16.38 11.56 -8.85
C GLY A 129 -16.30 12.99 -9.41
N PHE A 130 -17.34 13.45 -10.12
CA PHE A 130 -17.48 14.80 -10.66
C PHE A 130 -18.60 15.59 -9.97
N ASP A 131 -18.79 15.38 -8.67
CA ASP A 131 -19.83 16.04 -7.86
C ASP A 131 -19.70 17.57 -7.83
N GLU A 132 -18.48 18.07 -7.99
CA GLU A 132 -18.21 19.51 -8.12
C GLU A 132 -18.75 20.10 -9.43
N PHE A 133 -18.85 19.31 -10.50
CA PHE A 133 -19.22 19.79 -11.84
C PHE A 133 -20.69 19.56 -12.22
N THR A 134 -21.49 19.01 -11.30
CA THR A 134 -22.95 18.96 -11.48
C THR A 134 -23.63 20.28 -11.17
N THR A 135 -22.98 21.13 -10.37
CA THR A 135 -23.45 22.48 -10.03
C THR A 135 -22.57 23.58 -10.64
N ALA A 136 -21.26 23.37 -10.78
CA ALA A 136 -20.34 24.33 -11.39
C ALA A 136 -19.93 23.94 -12.81
N MET A 137 -19.74 24.93 -13.68
CA MET A 137 -19.21 24.70 -15.03
C MET A 137 -17.69 24.61 -15.01
N PRO A 138 -17.07 23.61 -15.67
CA PRO A 138 -15.62 23.53 -15.80
C PRO A 138 -15.10 24.67 -16.69
N LYS A 139 -13.85 25.09 -16.46
CA LYS A 139 -13.19 26.08 -17.32
C LYS A 139 -13.02 25.51 -18.72
N THR A 140 -13.15 26.36 -19.75
CA THR A 140 -13.04 25.98 -21.17
C THR A 140 -11.72 25.28 -21.51
N ALA A 141 -10.61 25.69 -20.89
CA ALA A 141 -9.29 25.11 -21.14
C ALA A 141 -9.13 23.66 -20.64
N VAL A 142 -9.89 23.26 -19.61
CA VAL A 142 -9.79 21.91 -19.01
C VAL A 142 -10.89 20.96 -19.46
N SER A 143 -11.96 21.50 -20.06
CA SER A 143 -13.12 20.75 -20.53
C SER A 143 -12.81 19.51 -21.40
N PRO A 144 -11.86 19.54 -22.37
CA PRO A 144 -11.50 18.33 -23.12
C PRO A 144 -10.79 17.27 -22.26
N LEU A 145 -9.92 17.68 -21.34
CA LEU A 145 -9.22 16.76 -20.43
C LEU A 145 -10.18 16.10 -19.44
N LEU A 146 -11.13 16.87 -18.88
CA LEU A 146 -12.17 16.32 -18.00
C LEU A 146 -13.08 15.35 -18.77
N GLY A 147 -13.39 15.64 -20.04
CA GLY A 147 -14.16 14.75 -20.89
C GLY A 147 -13.47 13.40 -21.11
N GLN A 148 -12.14 13.41 -21.27
CA GLN A 148 -11.34 12.19 -21.37
C GLN A 148 -11.35 11.41 -20.06
N GLU A 149 -11.13 12.08 -18.93
CA GLU A 149 -11.14 11.44 -17.61
C GLU A 149 -12.52 10.83 -17.30
N LEU A 150 -13.61 11.55 -17.63
CA LEU A 150 -14.98 11.04 -17.50
C LEU A 150 -15.18 9.75 -18.30
N SER A 151 -14.71 9.71 -19.56
CA SER A 151 -14.82 8.51 -20.40
C SER A 151 -14.03 7.34 -19.80
N GLN A 152 -12.84 7.60 -19.25
CA GLN A 152 -12.01 6.57 -18.62
C GLN A 152 -12.66 6.02 -17.33
N ILE A 153 -13.17 6.91 -16.48
CA ILE A 153 -13.86 6.53 -15.25
C ILE A 153 -15.15 5.77 -15.58
N GLN A 154 -15.91 6.21 -16.60
CA GLN A 154 -17.10 5.52 -17.07
C GLN A 154 -16.78 4.11 -17.59
N MET A 155 -15.69 3.95 -18.36
CA MET A 155 -15.27 2.62 -18.81
C MET A 155 -14.88 1.73 -17.63
N LEU A 156 -14.08 2.25 -16.70
CA LEU A 156 -13.64 1.51 -15.51
C LEU A 156 -14.83 1.02 -14.67
N ILE A 157 -15.79 1.90 -14.36
CA ILE A 157 -16.95 1.50 -13.56
C ILE A 157 -17.85 0.52 -14.31
N ASN A 158 -17.99 0.65 -15.63
CA ASN A 158 -18.76 -0.29 -16.43
C ASN A 158 -18.14 -1.70 -16.37
N ILE A 159 -16.82 -1.81 -16.39
CA ILE A 159 -16.12 -3.09 -16.27
C ILE A 159 -16.32 -3.70 -14.88
N LEU A 160 -16.26 -2.89 -13.82
CA LEU A 160 -16.57 -3.36 -12.46
C LEU A 160 -18.01 -3.84 -12.33
N VAL A 161 -18.95 -3.11 -12.93
CA VAL A 161 -20.37 -3.48 -12.94
C VAL A 161 -20.63 -4.75 -13.74
N ASP A 162 -20.02 -4.88 -14.92
CA ASP A 162 -20.15 -6.08 -15.77
C ASP A 162 -19.49 -7.31 -15.12
N ALA A 163 -18.49 -7.11 -14.25
CA ALA A 163 -17.91 -8.15 -13.40
C ALA A 163 -18.82 -8.59 -12.23
N LYS A 164 -20.00 -7.98 -12.06
CA LYS A 164 -21.01 -8.30 -11.01
C LYS A 164 -20.46 -8.27 -9.59
N VAL A 165 -19.73 -7.20 -9.26
CA VAL A 165 -19.29 -6.95 -7.87
C VAL A 165 -20.47 -6.69 -6.94
N ASP A 166 -20.41 -7.15 -5.68
CA ASP A 166 -21.55 -7.05 -4.74
C ASP A 166 -21.95 -5.59 -4.44
N SER A 167 -20.97 -4.70 -4.26
CA SER A 167 -21.20 -3.28 -4.02
C SER A 167 -19.97 -2.42 -4.31
N VAL A 168 -20.17 -1.16 -4.68
CA VAL A 168 -19.13 -0.13 -4.74
C VAL A 168 -19.34 0.83 -3.57
N THR A 169 -18.42 0.81 -2.60
CA THR A 169 -18.55 1.63 -1.38
C THR A 169 -18.22 3.10 -1.60
N SER A 170 -17.15 3.39 -2.37
CA SER A 170 -16.71 4.76 -2.63
C SER A 170 -15.93 4.88 -3.92
N LEU A 171 -16.20 5.94 -4.68
CA LEU A 171 -15.37 6.40 -5.79
C LEU A 171 -15.01 7.87 -5.51
N ARG A 172 -13.71 8.17 -5.52
CA ARG A 172 -13.18 9.51 -5.32
C ARG A 172 -12.18 9.81 -6.43
N ARG A 173 -12.41 10.93 -7.12
CA ARG A 173 -11.50 11.48 -8.13
C ARG A 173 -10.59 12.50 -7.44
N SER A 174 -9.31 12.49 -7.76
CA SER A 174 -8.39 13.54 -7.34
C SER A 174 -8.48 14.69 -8.33
N PRO A 175 -8.66 15.96 -7.89
CA PRO A 175 -8.72 17.09 -8.80
C PRO A 175 -7.44 17.22 -9.63
N LEU A 176 -7.58 17.50 -10.93
CA LEU A 176 -6.45 17.74 -11.83
C LEU A 176 -5.72 19.04 -11.46
N LEU A 177 -4.41 19.10 -11.72
CA LEU A 177 -3.59 20.27 -11.39
C LEU A 177 -4.00 21.50 -12.21
N GLU A 178 -4.46 21.25 -13.44
CA GLU A 178 -4.97 22.21 -14.40
C GLU A 178 -6.32 22.82 -13.97
N GLU A 179 -7.13 22.09 -13.20
CA GLU A 179 -8.40 22.60 -12.65
C GLU A 179 -8.16 23.70 -11.59
N ARG A 180 -7.10 23.54 -10.80
CA ARG A 180 -6.67 24.49 -9.75
C ARG A 180 -6.00 25.75 -10.31
N GLY A 181 -5.80 25.85 -11.63
CA GLY A 181 -5.23 27.03 -12.27
C GLY A 181 -3.72 27.17 -12.13
N ALA A 182 -3.00 26.10 -11.77
CA ALA A 182 -1.56 26.07 -11.89
C ALA A 182 -1.19 25.72 -13.34
N SER A 183 -0.79 26.72 -14.13
CA SER A 183 0.07 26.44 -15.29
C SER A 183 1.24 25.58 -14.81
N PRO A 184 1.70 24.60 -15.61
CA PRO A 184 2.96 23.93 -15.30
C PRO A 184 4.02 25.02 -15.31
N VAL A 185 4.46 25.42 -14.12
CA VAL A 185 5.75 26.09 -13.97
C VAL A 185 6.73 25.06 -14.47
N LEU A 186 7.13 25.21 -15.73
CA LEU A 186 8.34 24.63 -16.28
C LEU A 186 9.35 24.63 -15.15
N ALA A 187 9.71 23.43 -14.69
CA ALA A 187 10.78 23.25 -13.73
C ALA A 187 11.93 24.15 -14.21
N ALA A 188 12.19 25.22 -13.47
CA ALA A 188 13.24 26.15 -13.79
C ALA A 188 14.53 25.35 -13.66
N THR A 189 15.04 24.87 -14.79
CA THR A 189 16.40 24.37 -14.93
C THR A 189 17.32 25.44 -14.34
N PRO A 190 18.06 25.17 -13.25
CA PRO A 190 19.03 26.14 -12.78
C PRO A 190 20.16 26.18 -13.81
N ALA A 191 20.21 27.25 -14.60
CA ALA A 191 21.35 27.52 -15.45
C ALA A 191 22.59 27.74 -14.55
N PRO A 192 23.67 26.96 -14.68
CA PRO A 192 24.88 27.19 -13.90
C PRO A 192 25.56 28.46 -14.40
N GLY A 193 25.51 29.51 -13.57
CA GLY A 193 26.18 30.78 -13.79
C GLY A 193 27.69 30.60 -14.01
N ARG A 194 28.14 31.15 -15.13
CA ARG A 194 29.52 31.22 -15.60
C ARG A 194 30.39 32.06 -14.65
N LYS A 195 31.53 31.52 -14.24
CA LYS A 195 32.60 32.19 -13.45
C LYS A 195 33.14 33.45 -14.16
N GLY A 196 33.45 34.47 -13.38
CA GLY A 196 34.37 35.56 -13.75
C GLY A 196 34.35 36.77 -12.82
N SER A 197 35.21 36.79 -11.79
CA SER A 197 35.68 38.00 -11.07
C SER A 197 36.93 38.57 -11.81
N PRO A 198 37.67 39.61 -11.35
CA PRO A 198 37.47 40.60 -10.26
C PRO A 198 37.89 42.06 -10.61
N ALA A 199 37.74 43.00 -9.67
CA ALA A 199 38.60 44.18 -9.35
C ALA A 199 37.75 45.27 -8.67
N ARG A 200 38.21 46.20 -7.84
CA ARG A 200 39.35 46.44 -6.95
C ARG A 200 38.95 47.75 -6.24
N GLY A 201 39.12 47.83 -4.92
CA GLY A 201 38.51 48.89 -4.12
C GLY A 201 39.10 50.29 -4.29
N ALA A 202 38.32 51.28 -3.85
CA ALA A 202 38.78 52.55 -3.30
C ALA A 202 37.65 53.19 -2.46
N LYS A 203 37.87 53.33 -1.16
CA LYS A 203 37.36 54.47 -0.34
C LYS A 203 38.29 55.67 -0.63
N PRO A 204 38.11 56.90 -0.11
CA PRO A 204 36.98 57.55 0.60
C PRO A 204 36.71 59.01 0.13
N VAL A 205 35.55 59.63 0.40
CA VAL A 205 35.42 61.09 0.72
C VAL A 205 34.08 61.34 1.46
N GLU A 206 34.16 61.64 2.75
CA GLU A 206 33.37 62.69 3.45
C GLU A 206 34.28 63.96 3.46
N PRO A 207 33.85 65.22 3.72
CA PRO A 207 32.79 65.64 4.68
C PRO A 207 32.02 66.93 4.34
N SER A 208 30.92 67.21 5.05
CA SER A 208 30.47 68.58 5.43
C SER A 208 29.40 68.47 6.51
N ALA A 209 29.77 68.72 7.77
CA ALA A 209 29.36 69.87 8.58
C ALA A 209 27.85 69.88 8.91
N THR A 210 27.39 69.75 10.17
CA THR A 210 27.68 70.66 11.29
C THR A 210 27.24 70.03 12.65
N PRO A 211 27.96 70.24 13.76
CA PRO A 211 27.61 69.89 15.15
C PRO A 211 27.08 71.14 15.91
N PRO A 212 27.00 71.23 17.28
CA PRO A 212 26.76 70.26 18.36
C PRO A 212 25.65 70.72 19.36
N GLU A 213 25.13 69.83 20.22
CA GLU A 213 24.67 70.28 21.55
C GLU A 213 25.02 69.24 22.64
N SER A 214 25.90 69.69 23.54
CA SER A 214 26.14 69.37 24.96
C SER A 214 25.12 68.48 25.69
N ALA A 215 25.43 67.71 26.74
CA ALA A 215 26.63 67.41 27.54
C ALA A 215 26.24 66.42 28.67
N LYS A 216 27.26 65.83 29.34
CA LYS A 216 27.28 65.30 30.74
C LYS A 216 26.50 63.99 30.98
N SER A 217 26.92 63.01 31.78
CA SER A 217 28.07 62.72 32.68
C SER A 217 28.10 61.18 32.83
N LEU A 218 29.25 60.49 32.79
CA LEU A 218 29.95 59.95 33.97
C LEU A 218 29.01 59.54 35.13
N GLU A 219 28.66 58.26 35.22
CA GLU A 219 29.25 57.27 36.15
C GLU A 219 28.86 55.84 35.70
#